data_AF-A0A1F9YLA6-F1
#
_entry.id   AF-A0A1F9YLA6-F1
#
_cell.length_a   1.000
_cell.length_b   1.000
_cell.length_c   1.000
_cell.angle_alpha   90.00
_cell.angle_beta   90.00
_cell.angle_gamma   90.00
#
_symmetry.space_group_name_H-M   'P 1'
#
loop_
_entity.id
_entity.type
_entity.pdbx_description
1 polymer ?
#
loop_
_entity_poly.entity_id
_entity_poly.type
_entity_poly.pdbx_seq_one_letter_code
_entity_poly.pdbx_strand_id
1 'polypeptide(L)'
;MLSTGSLNYRELSAAAVKAVLPAGILAVLAGAAALRLWPGASGREAAWGLAAAWVLASLGAAALLAAKQVSPRAFWWAFWTGIGSRLAVLVGLMLWCVRSPGAGAPALLAGYGLGVACLLPLELRQVELR
;
A
#
# COMPACT_ATOMS: atom_id res chain seq x y z
N MET A 1 34.34 -13.87 3.37
CA MET A 1 33.50 -13.93 4.57
C MET A 1 32.62 -12.68 4.59
N LEU A 2 31.39 -12.78 4.10
CA LEU A 2 30.41 -11.71 4.25
C LEU A 2 29.87 -11.83 5.68
N SER A 3 30.16 -10.82 6.50
CA SER A 3 29.55 -10.69 7.83
C SER A 3 28.04 -10.73 7.65
N THR A 4 27.40 -11.82 8.08
CA THR A 4 25.96 -11.89 8.28
C THR A 4 25.65 -11.02 9.49
N GLY A 5 25.67 -9.70 9.29
CA GLY A 5 25.14 -8.76 10.26
C GLY A 5 23.72 -9.19 10.56
N SER A 6 23.46 -9.60 11.79
CA SER A 6 22.14 -10.01 12.24
C SER A 6 21.15 -8.89 11.89
N LEU A 7 20.15 -9.19 11.07
CA LEU A 7 19.03 -8.28 10.79
C LEU A 7 18.49 -7.77 12.13
N ASN A 8 18.74 -6.49 12.44
CA ASN A 8 18.26 -5.89 13.67
C ASN A 8 16.76 -5.61 13.50
N TYR A 9 15.94 -6.61 13.80
CA TYR A 9 14.48 -6.56 13.64
C TYR A 9 13.83 -5.38 14.37
N ARG A 10 14.45 -4.86 15.44
CA ARG A 10 13.97 -3.65 16.14
C ARG A 10 14.15 -2.38 15.30
N GLU A 11 15.30 -2.24 14.64
CA GLU A 11 15.56 -1.08 13.77
C GLU A 11 14.74 -1.16 12.49
N LEU A 12 14.61 -2.37 11.92
CA LEU A 12 13.77 -2.63 10.75
C LEU A 12 12.29 -2.33 11.03
N SER A 13 11.77 -2.79 12.17
CA SER A 13 10.38 -2.52 12.57
C SER A 13 10.15 -1.05 12.88
N ALA A 14 11.07 -0.36 13.56
CA ALA A 14 10.96 1.07 13.81
C ALA A 14 11.01 1.89 12.50
N ALA A 15 11.86 1.50 11.54
CA ALA A 15 11.92 2.13 10.22
C ALA A 15 10.64 1.89 9.41
N ALA A 16 10.12 0.66 9.41
CA ALA A 16 8.87 0.32 8.76
C ALA A 16 7.67 1.07 9.39
N VAL A 17 7.59 1.16 10.70
CA VAL A 17 6.54 1.93 11.38
C VAL A 17 6.63 3.42 11.04
N LYS A 18 7.83 4.02 11.07
CA LYS A 18 8.02 5.43 10.68
C LYS A 18 7.68 5.69 9.21
N ALA A 19 7.96 4.72 8.34
CA ALA A 19 7.61 4.76 6.93
C ALA A 19 6.08 4.71 6.73
N VAL A 20 5.40 3.80 7.43
CA VAL A 20 3.98 3.53 7.18
C VAL A 20 3.04 4.48 7.93
N LEU A 21 3.49 5.09 9.04
CA LEU A 21 2.62 5.92 9.89
C LEU A 21 1.98 7.13 9.14
N PRO A 22 2.72 7.95 8.36
CA PRO A 22 2.11 9.06 7.62
C PRO A 22 1.11 8.58 6.57
N ALA A 23 1.42 7.46 5.90
CA ALA A 23 0.52 6.80 4.95
C ALA A 23 -0.78 6.33 5.62
N GLY A 24 -0.68 5.77 6.82
CA GLY A 24 -1.84 5.34 7.61
C GLY A 24 -2.72 6.50 8.05
N ILE A 25 -2.12 7.61 8.50
CA ILE A 25 -2.86 8.83 8.85
C ILE A 25 -3.61 9.36 7.62
N LEU A 26 -2.95 9.44 6.46
CA LEU A 26 -3.58 9.87 5.22
C LEU A 26 -4.73 8.95 4.80
N ALA A 27 -4.54 7.62 4.89
CA ALA A 27 -5.59 6.66 4.56
C ALA A 27 -6.82 6.78 5.48
N VAL A 28 -6.60 6.99 6.79
CA VAL A 28 -7.68 7.21 7.77
C VAL A 28 -8.42 8.53 7.48
N LEU A 29 -7.69 9.62 7.26
CA LEU A 29 -8.30 10.92 6.94
C LEU A 29 -9.07 10.88 5.61
N ALA A 30 -8.50 10.25 4.59
CA ALA A 30 -9.16 10.10 3.29
C ALA A 30 -10.40 9.19 3.39
N GLY A 31 -10.33 8.11 4.17
CA GLY A 31 -11.48 7.24 4.44
C GLY A 31 -12.59 7.97 5.20
N ALA A 32 -12.25 8.73 6.24
CA ALA A 32 -13.21 9.54 6.99
C ALA A 32 -13.85 10.63 6.11
N ALA A 33 -13.07 11.27 5.24
CA ALA A 33 -13.57 12.23 4.26
C ALA A 33 -14.50 11.55 3.24
N ALA A 34 -14.14 10.37 2.73
CA ALA A 34 -14.97 9.62 1.80
C ALA A 34 -16.33 9.24 2.41
N LEU A 35 -16.35 8.80 3.68
CA LEU A 35 -17.58 8.50 4.41
C LEU A 35 -18.46 9.74 4.66
N ARG A 36 -17.85 10.91 4.79
CA ARG A 36 -18.56 12.18 5.05
C ARG A 36 -19.06 12.86 3.78
N LEU A 37 -18.28 12.82 2.70
CA LEU A 37 -18.60 13.46 1.41
C LEU A 37 -19.53 12.58 0.55
N TRP A 38 -19.43 11.26 0.67
CA TRP A 38 -20.29 10.31 -0.04
C TRP A 38 -20.98 9.35 0.94
N PRO A 39 -22.04 9.79 1.62
CA PRO A 39 -22.79 8.93 2.53
C PRO A 39 -23.38 7.72 1.79
N GLY A 40 -23.41 6.56 2.46
CA GLY A 40 -24.02 5.33 1.94
C GLY A 40 -23.00 4.30 1.42
N ALA A 41 -23.39 3.54 0.38
CA ALA A 41 -22.58 2.44 -0.14
C ALA A 41 -21.27 2.93 -0.77
N SER A 42 -21.30 3.98 -1.59
CA SER A 42 -20.13 4.46 -2.32
C SER A 42 -18.99 4.97 -1.42
N GLY A 43 -19.30 5.70 -0.34
CA GLY A 43 -18.26 6.13 0.61
C GLY A 43 -17.62 4.98 1.37
N ARG A 44 -18.41 3.95 1.73
CA ARG A 44 -17.87 2.73 2.37
C ARG A 44 -16.95 1.97 1.43
N GLU A 45 -17.37 1.78 0.19
CA GLU A 45 -16.57 1.11 -0.83
C GLU A 45 -15.27 1.86 -1.14
N ALA A 46 -15.32 3.20 -1.24
CA ALA A 46 -14.13 4.03 -1.41
C ALA A 46 -13.16 3.91 -0.21
N ALA A 47 -13.69 3.91 1.02
CA ALA A 47 -12.89 3.71 2.23
C ALA A 47 -12.24 2.31 2.26
N TRP A 48 -12.95 1.27 1.83
CA TRP A 48 -12.38 -0.08 1.70
C TRP A 48 -11.27 -0.15 0.64
N GLY A 49 -11.46 0.50 -0.51
CA GLY A 49 -10.43 0.63 -1.53
C GLY A 49 -9.16 1.30 -0.99
N LEU A 50 -9.32 2.42 -0.28
CA LEU A 50 -8.21 3.14 0.37
C LEU A 50 -7.51 2.29 1.43
N ALA A 51 -8.27 1.57 2.27
CA ALA A 51 -7.72 0.69 3.29
C ALA A 51 -6.91 -0.47 2.67
N ALA A 52 -7.42 -1.10 1.62
CA ALA A 52 -6.71 -2.16 0.91
C ALA A 52 -5.40 -1.65 0.29
N ALA A 53 -5.44 -0.48 -0.36
CA ALA A 53 -4.25 0.16 -0.91
C ALA A 53 -3.20 0.46 0.18
N TRP A 54 -3.63 0.93 1.36
CA TRP A 54 -2.75 1.19 2.49
C TRP A 54 -2.08 -0.07 3.05
N VAL A 55 -2.82 -1.17 3.19
CA VAL A 55 -2.24 -2.44 3.66
C VAL A 55 -1.16 -2.94 2.71
N LEU A 56 -1.43 -2.91 1.40
CA LEU A 56 -0.44 -3.30 0.38
C LEU A 56 0.77 -2.38 0.36
N ALA A 57 0.56 -1.09 0.55
CA ALA A 57 1.64 -0.12 0.64
C ALA A 57 2.53 -0.37 1.86
N SER A 58 1.93 -0.69 2.99
CA SER A 58 2.62 -0.99 4.25
C SER A 58 3.50 -2.23 4.12
N LEU A 59 2.96 -3.29 3.52
CA LEU A 59 3.69 -4.53 3.26
C LEU A 59 4.81 -4.32 2.24
N GLY A 60 4.55 -3.54 1.19
CA GLY A 60 5.54 -3.16 0.17
C GLY A 60 6.71 -2.40 0.76
N ALA A 61 6.45 -1.36 1.56
CA ALA A 61 7.48 -0.56 2.24
C ALA A 61 8.36 -1.43 3.16
N ALA A 62 7.74 -2.29 3.99
CA ALA A 62 8.48 -3.18 4.88
C ALA A 62 9.37 -4.17 4.09
N ALA A 63 8.84 -4.74 3.01
CA ALA A 63 9.59 -5.65 2.15
C ALA A 63 10.76 -4.95 1.42
N LEU A 64 10.56 -3.73 0.94
CA LEU A 64 11.60 -2.93 0.29
C LEU A 64 12.72 -2.55 1.27
N LEU A 65 12.37 -2.15 2.49
CA LEU A 65 13.34 -1.84 3.54
C LEU A 65 14.18 -3.07 3.92
N ALA A 66 13.53 -4.23 4.06
CA ALA A 66 14.23 -5.49 4.33
C ALA A 66 15.15 -5.90 3.18
N ALA A 67 14.64 -5.81 1.93
CA ALA A 67 15.38 -6.23 0.75
C ALA A 67 16.59 -5.33 0.45
N LYS A 68 16.48 -4.02 0.74
CA LYS A 68 17.59 -3.04 0.60
C LYS A 68 18.79 -3.40 1.47
N GLN A 69 18.57 -3.99 2.65
CA GLN A 69 19.66 -4.42 3.54
C GLN A 69 20.39 -5.68 3.06
N VAL A 70 19.79 -6.45 2.14
CA VAL A 70 20.35 -7.72 1.65
C VAL A 70 21.16 -7.51 0.38
N SER A 71 20.54 -6.96 -0.69
CA SER A 71 21.22 -6.70 -1.96
C SER A 71 20.39 -5.84 -2.93
N PRO A 72 21.02 -5.19 -3.92
CA PRO A 72 20.30 -4.49 -5.00
C PRO A 72 19.37 -5.40 -5.80
N ARG A 73 19.76 -6.66 -6.02
CA ARG A 73 18.95 -7.63 -6.75
C ARG A 73 17.69 -8.03 -5.95
N ALA A 74 17.83 -8.22 -4.64
CA ALA A 74 16.70 -8.48 -3.75
C ALA A 74 15.72 -7.29 -3.71
N PHE A 75 16.25 -6.06 -3.70
CA PHE A 75 15.45 -4.84 -3.77
C PHE A 75 14.58 -4.79 -5.02
N TRP A 76 15.16 -5.00 -6.21
CA TRP A 76 14.39 -4.99 -7.46
C TRP A 76 13.34 -6.11 -7.51
N TRP A 77 13.66 -7.30 -6.98
CA TRP A 77 12.67 -8.36 -6.85
C TRP A 77 11.52 -7.96 -5.93
N ALA A 78 11.79 -7.39 -4.76
CA ALA A 78 10.75 -6.91 -3.84
C ALA A 78 9.90 -5.79 -4.46
N PHE A 79 10.53 -4.88 -5.20
CA PHE A 79 9.84 -3.82 -5.93
C PHE A 79 8.87 -4.37 -6.98
N TRP A 80 9.36 -5.24 -7.89
CA TRP A 80 8.52 -5.84 -8.92
C TRP A 80 7.42 -6.73 -8.35
N THR A 81 7.71 -7.46 -7.26
CA THR A 81 6.69 -8.25 -6.55
C THR A 81 5.62 -7.36 -5.94
N GLY A 82 6.00 -6.20 -5.41
CA GLY A 82 5.07 -5.19 -4.91
C GLY A 82 4.21 -4.56 -6.01
N ILE A 83 4.76 -4.28 -7.19
CA ILE A 83 3.96 -3.80 -8.33
C ILE A 83 3.02 -4.90 -8.82
N GLY A 84 3.52 -6.13 -8.95
CA GLY A 84 2.73 -7.28 -9.37
C GLY A 84 1.55 -7.58 -8.45
N SER A 85 1.74 -7.52 -7.12
CA SER A 85 0.66 -7.76 -6.16
C SER A 85 -0.42 -6.67 -6.22
N ARG A 86 -0.05 -5.41 -6.43
CA ARG A 86 -1.01 -4.31 -6.62
C ARG A 86 -1.83 -4.49 -7.90
N LEU A 87 -1.20 -4.89 -9.00
CA LEU A 87 -1.90 -5.21 -10.24
C LEU A 87 -2.83 -6.42 -10.07
N ALA A 88 -2.39 -7.46 -9.37
CA ALA A 88 -3.22 -8.63 -9.10
C ALA A 88 -4.46 -8.27 -8.28
N VAL A 89 -4.31 -7.41 -7.26
CA VAL A 89 -5.45 -6.90 -6.48
C VAL A 89 -6.36 -6.05 -7.34
N LEU A 90 -5.83 -5.14 -8.16
CA LEU A 90 -6.63 -4.33 -9.08
C LEU A 90 -7.44 -5.22 -10.03
N VAL A 91 -6.83 -6.23 -10.64
CA VAL A 91 -7.51 -7.20 -11.52
C VAL A 91 -8.58 -7.97 -10.75
N GLY A 92 -8.27 -8.44 -9.53
CA GLY A 92 -9.24 -9.12 -8.68
C GLY A 92 -10.45 -8.24 -8.34
N LEU A 93 -10.21 -6.97 -8.02
CA LEU A 93 -11.27 -5.99 -7.76
C LEU A 93 -12.09 -5.70 -9.02
N MET A 94 -11.46 -5.57 -10.19
CA MET A 94 -12.18 -5.40 -11.46
C MET A 94 -13.06 -6.61 -11.77
N LEU A 95 -12.54 -7.83 -11.62
CA LEU A 95 -13.31 -9.06 -11.82
C LEU A 95 -14.47 -9.17 -10.83
N TRP A 96 -14.25 -8.77 -9.58
CA TRP A 96 -15.31 -8.69 -8.57
C TRP A 96 -16.39 -7.68 -8.97
N CYS A 97 -16.00 -6.49 -9.42
CA CYS A 97 -16.93 -5.44 -9.86
C CYS A 97 -17.76 -5.87 -11.08
N VAL A 98 -17.18 -6.64 -12.00
CA VAL A 98 -17.90 -7.24 -13.14
C VAL A 98 -18.94 -8.25 -12.67
N ARG A 99 -18.61 -9.07 -11.66
CA ARG A 99 -19.53 -10.08 -11.09
C ARG A 99 -20.61 -9.49 -10.18
N SER A 100 -20.31 -8.38 -9.52
CA SER A 100 -21.16 -7.72 -8.54
C SER A 100 -21.33 -6.25 -8.91
N PRO A 101 -22.11 -5.94 -9.97
CA PRO A 101 -22.32 -4.57 -10.44
C PRO A 101 -23.23 -3.80 -9.47
N GLY A 102 -22.70 -3.45 -8.31
CA GLY A 102 -23.33 -2.57 -7.33
C GLY A 102 -22.90 -1.12 -7.54
N ALA A 103 -23.72 -0.18 -7.09
CA ALA A 103 -23.45 1.27 -7.20
C ALA A 103 -22.12 1.71 -6.56
N GLY A 104 -21.54 0.90 -5.67
CA GLY A 104 -20.26 1.19 -5.00
C GLY A 104 -19.01 0.61 -5.69
N ALA A 105 -19.15 -0.27 -6.69
CA ALA A 105 -18.02 -0.90 -7.38
C ALA A 105 -17.03 0.11 -8.01
N PRO A 106 -17.47 1.17 -8.72
CA PRO A 106 -16.56 2.19 -9.23
C PRO A 106 -15.85 2.96 -8.11
N ALA A 107 -16.54 3.19 -7.00
CA ALA A 107 -15.98 3.89 -5.84
C ALA A 107 -14.89 3.08 -5.15
N LEU A 108 -15.04 1.75 -5.09
CA LEU A 108 -14.01 0.84 -4.59
C LEU A 108 -12.74 0.90 -5.45
N LEU A 109 -12.88 0.81 -6.77
CA LEU A 109 -11.76 0.90 -7.71
C LEU A 109 -11.09 2.27 -7.65
N ALA A 110 -11.87 3.36 -7.58
CA ALA A 110 -11.36 4.71 -7.43
C ALA A 110 -10.62 4.90 -6.11
N GLY A 111 -11.18 4.41 -4.99
CA GLY A 111 -10.54 4.47 -3.67
C GLY A 111 -9.22 3.70 -3.65
N TYR A 112 -9.18 2.51 -4.24
CA TYR A 112 -7.96 1.72 -4.37
C TYR A 112 -6.92 2.41 -5.25
N GLY A 113 -7.32 2.90 -6.43
CA GLY A 113 -6.44 3.59 -7.37
C GLY A 113 -5.85 4.87 -6.79
N LEU A 114 -6.67 5.71 -6.14
CA LEU A 114 -6.21 6.90 -5.42
C LEU A 114 -5.26 6.54 -4.28
N GLY A 115 -5.59 5.51 -3.51
CA GLY A 115 -4.71 4.99 -2.46
C GLY A 115 -3.33 4.61 -3.01
N VAL A 116 -3.28 3.82 -4.09
CA VAL A 116 -2.01 3.44 -4.73
C VAL A 116 -1.27 4.67 -5.27
N ALA A 117 -1.95 5.59 -5.95
CA ALA A 117 -1.34 6.79 -6.52
C ALA A 117 -0.74 7.73 -5.47
N CYS A 118 -1.39 7.87 -4.31
CA CYS A 118 -0.91 8.72 -3.22
C CYS A 118 0.15 8.04 -2.36
N LEU A 119 0.08 6.72 -2.17
CA LEU A 119 0.97 5.99 -1.27
C LEU A 119 2.26 5.50 -1.92
N LEU A 120 2.23 5.16 -3.22
CA LEU A 120 3.42 4.69 -3.94
C LEU A 120 4.56 5.73 -3.95
N PRO A 121 4.32 7.04 -4.18
CA PRO A 121 5.38 8.05 -4.09
C PRO A 121 5.93 8.23 -2.67
N LEU A 122 5.09 8.00 -1.64
CA LEU A 122 5.53 8.07 -0.25
C LEU A 122 6.44 6.90 0.10
N GLU A 123 6.12 5.68 -0.36
CA GLU A 123 7.00 4.53 -0.22
C GLU A 123 8.35 4.76 -0.90
N LEU A 124 8.36 5.28 -2.13
CA LEU A 124 9.58 5.54 -2.88
C LEU A 124 10.46 6.60 -2.21
N ARG A 125 9.88 7.72 -1.75
CA ARG A 125 10.62 8.74 -1.01
C ARG A 125 11.27 8.21 0.26
N GLN A 126 10.58 7.32 0.98
CA GLN A 126 11.10 6.75 2.22
C GLN A 126 12.25 5.78 1.99
N VAL A 127 12.32 5.18 0.80
CA VAL A 127 13.41 4.32 0.36
C VAL A 127 14.61 5.14 -0.14
N GLU A 128 14.42 6.28 -0.79
CA GLU A 128 15.50 7.16 -1.30
C GLU A 128 16.20 7.97 -0.20
N LEU A 129 15.50 8.37 0.87
CA LEU A 129 16.03 9.30 1.87
C LEU A 129 16.98 8.67 2.92
N ARG A 130 17.48 7.45 2.71
CA ARG A 130 18.43 6.75 3.61
C ARG A 130 19.39 5.87 2.83
#